data_AF-A0A7C6U2V8-F1
#
_entry.id   AF-A0A7C6U2V8-F1
#
_cell.length_a   1.000
_cell.length_b   1.000
_cell.length_c   1.000
_cell.angle_alpha   90.00
_cell.angle_beta   90.00
_cell.angle_gamma   90.00
#
_symmetry.space_group_name_H-M   'P 1'
#
loop_
_entity.id
_entity.type
_entity.pdbx_description
1 polymer ?
#
loop_
_entity_poly.entity_id
_entity_poly.type
_entity_poly.pdbx_seq_one_letter_code
_entity_poly.pdbx_strand_id
1 'polypeptide(L)'
;MLEIIKNYKELNDYPVVYGLFQDEEVIEANEFVNKLVKNKFVESKVGVITKLFDPENEKEIFVVGLGEKEKYTMEVFRKAIKGVNYKIGKELSINIKSFLGLLNEKELIKEIVLVLAYYNYVFDEFKTEKIENNLSVQLLTDEDIDKEVNEAYNIAVAIDNVRDLVNKPYNFMTADDLSKYALSLVENLNNKKVSIKVLGKKEIEDMKMGAFLGVNKGSTAEPKLIHLTYQGNPKSKEKLALVGKGVMFDTGGYSLKSNMVTMKSDMAGSATVLGIFEAVVENGLKKNIDVVICATDNRINGEALLPDDVITAMNGKTIEIVSTDAEGRLTLADAVTYAQEQGNQEIIDFATLTGAVVIALGEDTTGLFGNDKDNIAKLIECGNGQGESIWELPITDFTKEKVRGSKVADLTNSTGRGAGASGAAGFIAEFINEGTKWMHLDIAGTAFSTSPSKGQFYGASGATLKSVYKYLEK
;
A
#
# COMPACT_ATOMS: atom_id res chain seq x y z
N MET A 1 -14.11 -14.43 -1.45
CA MET A 1 -13.54 -14.21 -2.80
C MET A 1 -14.45 -13.25 -3.56
N LEU A 2 -13.89 -12.23 -4.23
CA LEU A 2 -14.66 -11.29 -5.06
C LEU A 2 -14.61 -11.72 -6.53
N GLU A 3 -15.78 -11.83 -7.15
CA GLU A 3 -15.96 -12.06 -8.58
C GLU A 3 -16.71 -10.87 -9.19
N ILE A 4 -16.21 -10.34 -10.32
CA ILE A 4 -16.87 -9.27 -11.07
C ILE A 4 -17.31 -9.80 -12.43
N ILE A 5 -18.62 -9.77 -12.67
CA ILE A 5 -19.26 -10.16 -13.92
C ILE A 5 -19.46 -8.90 -14.77
N LYS A 6 -18.92 -8.93 -16.00
CA LYS A 6 -18.83 -7.78 -16.91
C LYS A 6 -19.90 -7.82 -18.00
N ASN A 7 -20.15 -6.65 -18.62
CA ASN A 7 -20.96 -6.49 -19.84
C ASN A 7 -22.35 -7.13 -19.76
N TYR A 8 -23.04 -6.91 -18.63
CA TYR A 8 -24.36 -7.48 -18.36
C TYR A 8 -25.47 -6.49 -18.73
N LYS A 9 -26.25 -6.79 -19.78
CA LYS A 9 -27.24 -5.88 -20.38
C LYS A 9 -28.70 -6.15 -19.99
N GLU A 10 -28.99 -7.26 -19.32
CA GLU A 10 -30.36 -7.61 -18.89
C GLU A 10 -30.38 -7.88 -17.38
N LEU A 11 -31.46 -7.54 -16.69
CA LEU A 11 -31.62 -7.80 -15.25
C LEU A 11 -31.76 -9.31 -14.98
N ASN A 12 -30.84 -9.89 -14.22
CA ASN A 12 -30.89 -11.30 -13.78
C ASN A 12 -31.50 -11.46 -12.36
N ASP A 13 -31.34 -12.63 -11.74
CA ASP A 13 -31.85 -13.01 -10.41
C ASP A 13 -31.17 -12.36 -9.20
N TYR A 14 -30.14 -11.54 -9.41
CA TYR A 14 -29.40 -10.95 -8.30
C TYR A 14 -30.12 -9.71 -7.74
N PRO A 15 -30.11 -9.53 -6.41
CA PRO A 15 -30.54 -8.29 -5.79
C PRO A 15 -29.82 -7.07 -6.36
N VAL A 16 -30.59 -6.04 -6.73
CA VAL A 16 -30.03 -4.84 -7.36
C VAL A 16 -29.69 -3.78 -6.31
N VAL A 17 -28.51 -3.18 -6.45
CA VAL A 17 -28.00 -2.09 -5.64
C VAL A 17 -28.10 -0.80 -6.45
N TYR A 18 -28.88 0.16 -5.93
CA TYR A 18 -29.05 1.49 -6.50
C TYR A 18 -28.44 2.57 -5.61
N GLY A 19 -27.91 3.61 -6.22
CA GLY A 19 -27.62 4.88 -5.57
C GLY A 19 -28.86 5.76 -5.49
N LEU A 20 -28.98 6.55 -4.42
CA LEU A 20 -30.06 7.53 -4.23
C LEU A 20 -29.50 8.88 -3.78
N PHE A 21 -29.63 9.90 -4.62
CA PHE A 21 -29.37 11.28 -4.23
C PHE A 21 -30.54 11.88 -3.44
N GLN A 22 -30.27 12.91 -2.64
CA GLN A 22 -31.25 13.49 -1.72
C GLN A 22 -32.51 14.05 -2.40
N ASP A 23 -32.36 14.62 -3.59
CA ASP A 23 -33.46 15.25 -4.33
C ASP A 23 -34.07 14.31 -5.39
N GLU A 24 -33.63 13.05 -5.44
CA GLU A 24 -34.20 12.05 -6.34
C GLU A 24 -35.43 11.40 -5.72
N GLU A 25 -36.54 11.51 -6.44
CA GLU A 25 -37.81 10.88 -6.07
C GLU A 25 -38.03 9.54 -6.79
N VAL A 26 -37.14 9.19 -7.72
CA VAL A 26 -37.26 8.03 -8.59
C VAL A 26 -35.88 7.44 -8.78
N ILE A 27 -35.78 6.13 -8.61
CA ILE A 27 -34.69 5.30 -9.09
C ILE A 27 -35.20 4.47 -10.28
N GLU A 28 -34.33 4.00 -11.16
CA GLU A 28 -34.70 3.15 -12.31
C GLU A 28 -35.16 1.73 -11.89
N ALA A 29 -35.93 1.63 -10.80
CA ALA A 29 -36.66 0.47 -10.33
C ALA A 29 -38.15 0.58 -10.69
N ASN A 30 -38.99 -0.31 -10.18
CA ASN A 30 -40.42 -0.31 -10.45
C ASN A 30 -41.23 0.76 -9.70
N GLU A 31 -42.52 0.86 -10.03
CA GLU A 31 -43.41 1.89 -9.49
C GLU A 31 -43.59 1.77 -7.97
N PHE A 32 -43.67 0.55 -7.44
CA PHE A 32 -43.79 0.30 -6.01
C PHE A 32 -42.59 0.85 -5.22
N VAL A 33 -41.36 0.53 -5.66
CA VAL A 33 -40.13 0.99 -5.02
C VAL A 33 -40.02 2.52 -5.11
N ASN A 34 -40.34 3.10 -6.26
CA ASN A 34 -40.35 4.55 -6.45
C ASN A 34 -41.36 5.25 -5.55
N LYS A 35 -42.49 4.61 -5.22
CA LYS A 35 -43.42 5.12 -4.22
C LYS A 35 -42.81 5.12 -2.81
N LEU A 36 -41.98 4.13 -2.45
CA LEU A 36 -41.30 4.10 -1.16
C LEU A 36 -40.25 5.22 -1.05
N VAL A 37 -39.50 5.47 -2.13
CA VAL A 37 -38.55 6.59 -2.22
C VAL A 37 -39.27 7.93 -2.05
N LYS A 38 -40.35 8.19 -2.81
CA LYS A 38 -41.17 9.41 -2.71
C LYS A 38 -41.72 9.67 -1.31
N ASN A 39 -42.14 8.61 -0.62
CA ASN A 39 -42.69 8.71 0.74
C ASN A 39 -41.60 8.74 1.82
N LYS A 40 -40.32 8.84 1.46
CA LYS A 40 -39.17 8.95 2.38
C LYS A 40 -39.01 7.74 3.32
N PHE A 41 -39.40 6.55 2.87
CA PHE A 41 -39.08 5.29 3.55
C PHE A 41 -37.63 4.83 3.28
N VAL A 42 -36.93 5.51 2.39
CA VAL A 42 -35.53 5.26 2.02
C VAL A 42 -34.70 6.48 2.40
N GLU A 43 -33.59 6.25 3.11
CA GLU A 43 -32.70 7.34 3.53
C GLU A 43 -31.64 7.62 2.47
N SER A 44 -31.57 8.85 1.99
CA SER A 44 -30.54 9.31 1.06
C SER A 44 -29.23 9.74 1.75
N LYS A 45 -29.11 9.54 3.07
CA LYS A 45 -27.91 9.90 3.83
C LYS A 45 -26.72 9.04 3.39
N VAL A 46 -25.57 9.69 3.16
CA VAL A 46 -24.32 9.05 2.68
C VAL A 46 -24.02 7.75 3.43
N GLY A 47 -24.01 6.64 2.70
CA GLY A 47 -23.62 5.31 3.18
C GLY A 47 -24.64 4.59 4.04
N VAL A 48 -25.85 5.14 4.21
CA VAL A 48 -26.99 4.38 4.73
C VAL A 48 -27.48 3.45 3.63
N ILE A 49 -27.62 2.16 3.96
CA ILE A 49 -28.13 1.15 3.05
C ILE A 49 -29.51 0.72 3.55
N THR A 50 -30.53 0.97 2.73
CA THR A 50 -31.90 0.50 2.98
C THR A 50 -32.13 -0.77 2.16
N LYS A 51 -32.43 -1.89 2.84
CA LYS A 51 -32.87 -3.13 2.20
C LYS A 51 -34.39 -3.08 2.00
N LEU A 52 -34.85 -3.31 0.78
CA LEU A 52 -36.27 -3.38 0.43
C LEU A 52 -36.57 -4.70 -0.28
N PHE A 53 -37.86 -5.06 -0.32
CA PHE A 53 -38.37 -6.16 -1.13
C PHE A 53 -39.22 -5.57 -2.26
N ASP A 54 -38.89 -5.96 -3.49
CA ASP A 54 -39.66 -5.68 -4.69
C ASP A 54 -40.67 -6.84 -4.90
N PRO A 55 -41.97 -6.63 -4.63
CA PRO A 55 -42.98 -7.66 -4.76
C PRO A 55 -43.37 -7.96 -6.22
N GLU A 56 -43.07 -7.08 -7.17
CA GLU A 56 -43.43 -7.31 -8.58
C GLU A 56 -42.42 -8.23 -9.26
N ASN A 57 -41.14 -8.09 -8.89
CA ASN A 57 -40.05 -8.93 -9.40
C ASN A 57 -39.66 -10.05 -8.42
N GLU A 58 -40.31 -10.12 -7.25
CA GLU A 58 -40.05 -11.07 -6.16
C GLU A 58 -38.57 -11.09 -5.70
N LYS A 59 -37.93 -9.91 -5.63
CA LYS A 59 -36.48 -9.77 -5.40
C LYS A 59 -36.17 -8.78 -4.30
N GLU A 60 -35.03 -9.00 -3.64
CA GLU A 60 -34.46 -8.00 -2.74
C GLU A 60 -33.80 -6.88 -3.54
N ILE A 61 -33.85 -5.65 -3.03
CA ILE A 61 -33.07 -4.53 -3.56
C ILE A 61 -32.40 -3.79 -2.40
N PHE A 62 -31.30 -3.12 -2.72
CA PHE A 62 -30.55 -2.29 -1.79
C PHE A 62 -30.48 -0.88 -2.34
N VAL A 63 -30.80 0.11 -1.53
CA VAL A 63 -30.66 1.52 -1.89
C VAL A 63 -29.61 2.16 -0.99
N VAL A 64 -28.56 2.70 -1.60
CA VAL A 64 -27.42 3.35 -0.94
C VAL A 64 -27.62 4.86 -1.02
N GLY A 65 -27.74 5.52 0.12
CA GLY A 65 -27.82 6.98 0.18
C GLY A 65 -26.50 7.63 -0.27
N LEU A 66 -26.61 8.61 -1.18
CA LEU A 66 -25.47 9.35 -1.77
C LEU A 66 -25.36 10.80 -1.28
N GLY A 67 -26.36 11.30 -0.55
CA GLY A 67 -26.43 12.67 -0.06
C GLY A 67 -26.82 13.68 -1.14
N GLU A 68 -26.44 14.93 -0.92
CA GLU A 68 -26.67 16.05 -1.85
C GLU A 68 -25.84 15.88 -3.13
N LYS A 69 -26.48 16.01 -4.29
CA LYS A 69 -25.84 15.78 -5.60
C LYS A 69 -24.73 16.79 -5.89
N GLU A 70 -24.87 18.01 -5.41
CA GLU A 70 -23.91 19.11 -5.55
C GLU A 70 -22.62 18.89 -4.74
N LYS A 71 -22.69 18.08 -3.68
CA LYS A 71 -21.54 17.71 -2.84
C LYS A 71 -20.93 16.37 -3.24
N TYR A 72 -21.48 15.70 -4.26
CA TYR A 72 -21.06 14.39 -4.66
C TYR A 72 -19.69 14.41 -5.34
N THR A 73 -18.76 13.67 -4.77
CA THR A 73 -17.39 13.51 -5.25
C THR A 73 -16.99 12.05 -5.18
N MET A 74 -15.84 11.69 -5.76
CA MET A 74 -15.31 10.32 -5.63
C MET A 74 -15.07 9.95 -4.15
N GLU A 75 -14.73 10.89 -3.29
CA GLU A 75 -14.58 10.66 -1.85
C GLU A 75 -15.92 10.34 -1.18
N VAL A 76 -16.98 11.06 -1.53
CA VAL A 76 -18.34 10.78 -1.03
C VAL A 76 -18.82 9.42 -1.53
N PHE A 77 -18.56 9.09 -2.79
CA PHE A 77 -18.85 7.78 -3.36
C PHE A 77 -18.18 6.64 -2.58
N ARG A 78 -16.86 6.71 -2.34
CA ARG A 78 -16.12 5.72 -1.53
C ARG A 78 -16.76 5.52 -0.15
N LYS A 79 -17.15 6.61 0.51
CA LYS A 79 -17.83 6.57 1.82
C LYS A 79 -19.21 5.95 1.74
N ALA A 80 -19.94 6.15 0.64
CA ALA A 80 -21.28 5.63 0.43
C ALA A 80 -21.26 4.11 0.18
N ILE A 81 -20.42 3.65 -0.74
CA ILE A 81 -20.48 2.26 -1.21
C ILE A 81 -19.78 1.25 -0.28
N LYS A 82 -18.98 1.69 0.71
CA LYS A 82 -18.25 0.79 1.63
C LYS A 82 -19.09 -0.29 2.32
N GLY A 83 -20.39 -0.04 2.51
CA GLY A 83 -21.32 -0.98 3.12
C GLY A 83 -21.77 -2.12 2.20
N VAL A 84 -21.53 -1.99 0.89
CA VAL A 84 -21.81 -3.00 -0.12
C VAL A 84 -20.67 -4.03 -0.10
N ASN A 85 -20.91 -5.19 0.49
CA ASN A 85 -19.96 -6.29 0.61
C ASN A 85 -20.70 -7.61 0.89
N TYR A 86 -19.97 -8.72 1.07
CA TYR A 86 -20.55 -10.05 1.32
C TYR A 86 -21.56 -10.13 2.48
N LYS A 87 -21.59 -9.16 3.41
CA LYS A 87 -22.51 -9.17 4.56
C LYS A 87 -23.93 -8.76 4.20
N ILE A 88 -24.13 -8.01 3.11
CA ILE A 88 -25.48 -7.62 2.67
C ILE A 88 -26.07 -8.59 1.64
N GLY A 89 -25.21 -9.33 0.93
CA GLY A 89 -25.58 -10.36 -0.03
C GLY A 89 -24.35 -11.05 -0.60
N LYS A 90 -24.53 -12.26 -1.15
CA LYS A 90 -23.45 -13.03 -1.83
C LYS A 90 -23.40 -12.77 -3.33
N GLU A 91 -24.52 -12.36 -3.91
CA GLU A 91 -24.69 -12.10 -5.34
C GLU A 91 -25.43 -10.77 -5.46
N LEU A 92 -24.88 -9.80 -6.18
CA LEU A 92 -25.43 -8.45 -6.28
C LEU A 92 -25.31 -7.94 -7.72
N SER A 93 -26.24 -7.10 -8.16
CA SER A 93 -26.09 -6.31 -9.39
C SER A 93 -26.03 -4.83 -9.03
N ILE A 94 -25.02 -4.11 -9.48
CA ILE A 94 -24.86 -2.67 -9.22
C ILE A 94 -25.29 -1.88 -10.46
N ASN A 95 -26.31 -1.04 -10.31
CA ASN A 95 -26.72 -0.11 -11.37
C ASN A 95 -25.74 1.08 -11.41
N ILE A 96 -24.80 1.10 -12.36
CA ILE A 96 -23.73 2.11 -12.42
C ILE A 96 -24.31 3.52 -12.60
N LYS A 97 -25.32 3.69 -13.45
CA LYS A 97 -25.95 4.99 -13.75
C LYS A 97 -26.49 5.67 -12.48
N SER A 98 -27.08 4.90 -11.57
CA SER A 98 -27.62 5.43 -10.30
C SER A 98 -26.54 5.99 -9.36
N PHE A 99 -25.27 5.63 -9.54
CA PHE A 99 -24.12 6.17 -8.79
C PHE A 99 -23.36 7.25 -9.56
N LEU A 100 -23.71 7.55 -10.81
CA LEU A 100 -22.87 8.34 -11.71
C LEU A 100 -22.73 9.80 -11.27
N GLY A 101 -23.86 10.45 -10.98
CA GLY A 101 -23.87 11.90 -10.70
C GLY A 101 -23.22 12.70 -11.84
N LEU A 102 -22.10 13.37 -11.55
CA LEU A 102 -21.25 14.06 -12.53
C LEU A 102 -19.85 13.43 -12.69
N LEU A 103 -19.64 12.24 -12.09
CA LEU A 103 -18.37 11.53 -12.17
C LEU A 103 -18.16 10.92 -13.55
N ASN A 104 -16.91 10.62 -13.87
CA ASN A 104 -16.59 9.82 -15.05
C ASN A 104 -16.95 8.35 -14.79
N GLU A 105 -17.74 7.74 -15.68
CA GLU A 105 -18.25 6.38 -15.51
C GLU A 105 -17.14 5.32 -15.42
N LYS A 106 -16.11 5.43 -16.27
CA LYS A 106 -14.95 4.51 -16.28
C LYS A 106 -14.16 4.57 -14.98
N GLU A 107 -13.91 5.78 -14.45
CA GLU A 107 -13.25 5.95 -13.15
C GLU A 107 -14.13 5.46 -11.99
N LEU A 108 -15.45 5.66 -12.07
CA LEU A 108 -16.39 5.14 -11.08
C LEU A 108 -16.38 3.61 -11.04
N ILE A 109 -16.36 2.95 -12.20
CA ILE A 109 -16.27 1.49 -12.29
C ILE A 109 -14.99 0.95 -11.65
N LYS A 110 -13.83 1.58 -11.92
CA LYS A 110 -12.57 1.23 -11.26
C LYS A 110 -12.71 1.34 -9.75
N GLU A 111 -13.28 2.44 -9.27
CA GLU A 111 -13.45 2.68 -7.84
C GLU A 111 -14.44 1.71 -7.20
N ILE A 112 -15.53 1.32 -7.88
CA ILE A 112 -16.45 0.28 -7.41
C ILE A 112 -15.67 -1.01 -7.15
N VAL A 113 -14.90 -1.50 -8.12
CA VAL A 113 -14.12 -2.74 -7.98
C VAL A 113 -13.15 -2.64 -6.80
N LEU A 114 -12.40 -1.54 -6.70
CA LEU A 114 -11.43 -1.32 -5.63
C LEU A 114 -12.08 -1.27 -4.25
N VAL A 115 -13.17 -0.52 -4.08
CA VAL A 115 -13.85 -0.37 -2.79
C VAL A 115 -14.51 -1.69 -2.37
N LEU A 116 -15.19 -2.38 -3.29
CA LEU A 116 -15.79 -3.68 -3.00
C LEU A 116 -14.72 -4.67 -2.55
N ALA A 117 -13.60 -4.79 -3.28
CA ALA A 117 -12.52 -5.67 -2.88
C ALA A 117 -11.97 -5.32 -1.49
N TYR A 118 -11.67 -4.04 -1.26
CA TYR A 118 -11.11 -3.56 0.00
C TYR A 118 -11.98 -3.88 1.23
N TYR A 119 -13.31 -3.76 1.10
CA TYR A 119 -14.26 -4.05 2.19
C TYR A 119 -14.76 -5.49 2.20
N ASN A 120 -14.49 -6.27 1.17
CA ASN A 120 -14.75 -7.71 1.11
C ASN A 120 -13.58 -8.55 1.63
N TYR A 121 -12.38 -7.96 1.78
CA TYR A 121 -11.20 -8.59 2.32
C TYR A 121 -11.41 -9.16 3.73
N VAL A 122 -10.88 -10.36 3.96
CA VAL A 122 -10.83 -11.01 5.27
C VAL A 122 -9.46 -11.67 5.43
N PHE A 123 -8.82 -11.40 6.57
CA PHE A 123 -7.69 -12.18 7.04
C PHE A 123 -8.12 -13.13 8.17
N ASP A 124 -8.32 -14.40 7.84
CA ASP A 124 -8.71 -15.43 8.80
C ASP A 124 -7.83 -16.69 8.73
N GLU A 125 -6.67 -16.63 8.07
CA GLU A 125 -5.74 -17.75 7.84
C GLU A 125 -5.49 -18.56 9.12
N PHE A 126 -5.32 -17.88 10.26
CA PHE A 126 -5.04 -18.49 11.57
C PHE A 126 -6.27 -18.70 12.46
N LYS A 127 -7.49 -18.39 11.99
CA LYS A 127 -8.73 -18.69 12.72
C LYS A 127 -9.22 -20.10 12.40
N THR A 128 -9.82 -20.76 13.39
CA THR A 128 -10.47 -22.07 13.21
C THR A 128 -11.78 -21.93 12.44
N GLU A 129 -12.59 -20.94 12.79
CA GLU A 129 -13.79 -20.57 12.05
C GLU A 129 -13.41 -19.60 10.93
N LYS A 130 -13.67 -20.04 9.70
CA LYS A 130 -13.45 -19.24 8.49
C LYS A 130 -14.68 -18.40 8.19
N ILE A 131 -14.46 -17.20 7.68
CA ILE A 131 -15.52 -16.30 7.24
C ILE A 131 -15.70 -16.50 5.74
N GLU A 132 -16.89 -16.90 5.34
CA GLU A 132 -17.23 -16.96 3.93
C GLU A 132 -17.50 -15.55 3.40
N ASN A 133 -16.52 -14.99 2.68
CA ASN A 133 -16.60 -13.65 2.07
C ASN A 133 -16.80 -13.72 0.55
N ASN A 134 -17.54 -14.73 0.06
CA ASN A 134 -17.83 -14.86 -1.36
C ASN A 134 -18.84 -13.80 -1.78
N LEU A 135 -18.46 -13.03 -2.81
CA LEU A 135 -19.26 -11.95 -3.35
C LEU A 135 -19.11 -11.96 -4.88
N SER A 136 -20.19 -12.20 -5.60
CA SER A 136 -20.28 -12.08 -7.06
C SER A 136 -21.06 -10.82 -7.40
N VAL A 137 -20.48 -9.94 -8.23
CA VAL A 137 -21.07 -8.64 -8.55
C VAL A 137 -21.18 -8.44 -10.05
N GLN A 138 -22.41 -8.23 -10.53
CA GLN A 138 -22.69 -7.80 -11.89
C GLN A 138 -22.69 -6.27 -11.95
N LEU A 139 -21.94 -5.70 -12.89
CA LEU A 139 -21.96 -4.25 -13.14
C LEU A 139 -22.91 -3.95 -14.31
N LEU A 140 -24.03 -3.27 -14.03
CA LEU A 140 -25.05 -2.94 -15.03
C LEU A 140 -24.71 -1.59 -15.67
N THR A 141 -24.23 -1.61 -16.91
CA THR A 141 -23.84 -0.44 -17.71
C THR A 141 -23.91 -0.77 -19.21
N ASP A 142 -24.09 0.28 -20.02
CA ASP A 142 -24.07 0.19 -21.49
C ASP A 142 -22.66 0.28 -22.08
N GLU A 143 -21.67 0.70 -21.27
CA GLU A 143 -20.27 0.88 -21.68
C GLU A 143 -19.51 -0.46 -21.77
N ASP A 144 -18.45 -0.48 -22.58
CA ASP A 144 -17.43 -1.54 -22.52
C ASP A 144 -16.43 -1.20 -21.40
N ILE A 145 -16.40 -2.09 -20.40
CA ILE A 145 -15.72 -1.90 -19.12
C ILE A 145 -14.61 -2.92 -18.88
N ASP A 146 -14.30 -3.76 -19.86
CA ASP A 146 -13.40 -4.90 -19.67
C ASP A 146 -12.02 -4.47 -19.20
N LYS A 147 -11.51 -3.39 -19.78
CA LYS A 147 -10.22 -2.81 -19.44
C LYS A 147 -10.22 -2.25 -18.02
N GLU A 148 -11.20 -1.41 -17.69
CA GLU A 148 -11.31 -0.74 -16.39
C GLU A 148 -11.48 -1.75 -15.25
N VAL A 149 -12.33 -2.76 -15.43
CA VAL A 149 -12.53 -3.82 -14.44
C VAL A 149 -11.27 -4.66 -14.26
N ASN A 150 -10.62 -5.09 -15.35
CA ASN A 150 -9.37 -5.87 -15.25
C ASN A 150 -8.28 -5.08 -14.53
N GLU A 151 -8.08 -3.82 -14.91
CA GLU A 151 -7.08 -2.95 -14.32
C GLU A 151 -7.29 -2.79 -12.81
N ALA A 152 -8.52 -2.46 -12.40
CA ALA A 152 -8.88 -2.28 -11.01
C ALA A 152 -8.85 -3.60 -10.20
N TYR A 153 -9.25 -4.71 -10.82
CA TYR A 153 -9.22 -6.03 -10.17
C TYR A 153 -7.79 -6.47 -9.89
N ASN A 154 -6.87 -6.30 -10.85
CA ASN A 154 -5.46 -6.62 -10.66
C ASN A 154 -4.82 -5.77 -9.54
N ILE A 155 -5.17 -4.48 -9.47
CA ILE A 155 -4.75 -3.60 -8.37
C ILE A 155 -5.34 -4.07 -7.03
N ALA A 156 -6.61 -4.46 -7.00
CA ALA A 156 -7.28 -4.96 -5.80
C ALA A 156 -6.64 -6.26 -5.26
N VAL A 157 -6.34 -7.22 -6.15
CA VAL A 157 -5.63 -8.45 -5.79
C VAL A 157 -4.26 -8.14 -5.21
N ALA A 158 -3.51 -7.23 -5.83
CA ALA A 158 -2.21 -6.80 -5.32
C ALA A 158 -2.32 -6.16 -3.93
N ILE A 159 -3.35 -5.32 -3.68
CA ILE A 159 -3.61 -4.75 -2.35
C ILE A 159 -3.90 -5.85 -1.32
N ASP A 160 -4.75 -6.82 -1.65
CA ASP A 160 -5.06 -7.92 -0.73
C ASP A 160 -3.84 -8.80 -0.45
N ASN A 161 -2.98 -9.04 -1.44
CA ASN A 161 -1.69 -9.70 -1.27
C ASN A 161 -0.77 -8.91 -0.31
N VAL A 162 -0.67 -7.60 -0.46
CA VAL A 162 0.05 -6.74 0.51
C VAL A 162 -0.52 -6.92 1.91
N ARG A 163 -1.85 -6.93 2.04
CA ARG A 163 -2.50 -7.08 3.33
C ARG A 163 -2.22 -8.43 3.96
N ASP A 164 -2.25 -9.51 3.19
CA ASP A 164 -1.92 -10.85 3.66
C ASP A 164 -0.48 -10.93 4.18
N LEU A 165 0.49 -10.39 3.45
CA LEU A 165 1.89 -10.38 3.87
C LEU A 165 2.09 -9.65 5.20
N VAL A 166 1.51 -8.46 5.34
CA VAL A 166 1.67 -7.61 6.53
C VAL A 166 0.86 -8.15 7.73
N ASN A 167 -0.28 -8.79 7.47
CA ASN A 167 -1.11 -9.38 8.52
C ASN A 167 -0.54 -10.71 9.05
N LYS A 168 0.28 -11.43 8.27
CA LYS A 168 0.97 -12.63 8.75
C LYS A 168 1.91 -12.30 9.92
N PRO A 169 1.85 -13.05 11.03
CA PRO A 169 2.77 -12.86 12.14
C PRO A 169 4.16 -13.39 11.75
N TYR A 170 5.19 -12.86 12.41
CA TYR A 170 6.59 -13.16 12.09
C TYR A 170 6.92 -14.66 12.03
N ASN A 171 6.32 -15.50 12.88
CA ASN A 171 6.57 -16.94 12.88
C ASN A 171 6.03 -17.68 11.63
N PHE A 172 5.37 -16.97 10.71
CA PHE A 172 4.95 -17.42 9.38
C PHE A 172 5.45 -16.50 8.25
N MET A 173 6.25 -15.49 8.58
CA MET A 173 6.68 -14.45 7.64
C MET A 173 8.08 -13.97 8.03
N THR A 174 9.07 -14.85 7.91
CA THR A 174 10.49 -14.54 8.06
C THR A 174 11.08 -13.96 6.76
N ALA A 175 12.35 -13.55 6.78
CA ALA A 175 13.02 -13.07 5.56
C ALA A 175 13.09 -14.16 4.48
N ASP A 176 13.23 -15.42 4.88
CA ASP A 176 13.21 -16.57 3.98
C ASP A 176 11.80 -16.79 3.38
N ASP A 177 10.74 -16.66 4.19
CA ASP A 177 9.36 -16.78 3.72
C ASP A 177 8.99 -15.66 2.74
N LEU A 178 9.42 -14.41 3.00
CA LEU A 178 9.23 -13.31 2.06
C LEU A 178 9.95 -13.58 0.73
N SER A 179 11.16 -14.15 0.78
CA SER A 179 11.91 -14.51 -0.44
C SER A 179 11.23 -15.62 -1.24
N LYS A 180 10.64 -16.61 -0.56
CA LYS A 180 9.83 -17.66 -1.18
C LYS A 180 8.57 -17.10 -1.82
N TYR A 181 7.88 -16.20 -1.12
CA TYR A 181 6.73 -15.49 -1.68
C TYR A 181 7.12 -14.73 -2.96
N ALA A 182 8.23 -13.99 -2.95
CA ALA A 182 8.68 -13.25 -4.12
C ALA A 182 9.03 -14.17 -5.31
N LEU A 183 9.62 -15.34 -5.05
CA LEU A 183 9.86 -16.35 -6.08
C LEU A 183 8.54 -16.88 -6.67
N SER A 184 7.57 -17.23 -5.81
CA SER A 184 6.24 -17.69 -6.24
C SER A 184 5.47 -16.61 -6.99
N LEU A 185 5.58 -15.33 -6.58
CA LEU A 185 4.98 -14.22 -7.29
C LEU A 185 5.49 -14.15 -8.73
N VAL A 186 6.82 -14.22 -8.94
CA VAL A 186 7.41 -14.20 -10.29
C VAL A 186 7.00 -15.41 -11.13
N GLU A 187 6.91 -16.60 -10.52
CA GLU A 187 6.41 -17.80 -11.19
C GLU A 187 4.94 -17.63 -11.62
N ASN A 188 4.09 -17.13 -10.73
CA ASN A 188 2.65 -16.92 -10.99
C ASN A 188 2.41 -15.85 -12.06
N LEU A 189 3.18 -14.76 -12.05
CA LEU A 189 3.13 -13.73 -13.10
C LEU A 189 3.46 -14.31 -14.48
N ASN A 190 4.23 -15.41 -14.55
CA ASN A 190 4.59 -16.15 -15.77
C ASN A 190 5.00 -15.24 -16.94
N ASN A 191 5.75 -14.17 -16.63
CA ASN A 191 6.06 -13.11 -17.58
C ASN A 191 7.55 -13.12 -17.92
N LYS A 192 7.88 -13.36 -19.19
CA LYS A 192 9.27 -13.42 -19.67
C LYS A 192 10.05 -12.10 -19.53
N LYS A 193 9.36 -10.98 -19.28
CA LYS A 193 9.98 -9.67 -19.01
C LYS A 193 10.37 -9.49 -17.55
N VAL A 194 9.99 -10.44 -16.69
CA VAL A 194 10.26 -10.42 -15.25
C VAL A 194 11.40 -11.37 -14.92
N SER A 195 12.29 -10.96 -14.03
CA SER A 195 13.27 -11.87 -13.40
C SER A 195 13.50 -11.52 -11.94
N ILE A 196 13.97 -12.49 -11.15
CA ILE A 196 14.25 -12.35 -9.73
C ILE A 196 15.63 -12.91 -9.39
N LYS A 197 16.32 -12.23 -8.48
CA LYS A 197 17.51 -12.72 -7.78
C LYS A 197 17.28 -12.62 -6.28
N VAL A 198 17.58 -13.69 -5.56
CA VAL A 198 17.60 -13.72 -4.09
C VAL A 198 19.04 -13.98 -3.67
N LEU A 199 19.65 -13.01 -3.02
CA LEU A 199 21.03 -13.09 -2.52
C LEU A 199 21.00 -13.45 -1.03
N GLY A 200 21.82 -14.42 -0.64
CA GLY A 200 21.96 -14.86 0.75
C GLY A 200 23.02 -14.06 1.51
N LYS A 201 23.23 -14.43 2.77
CA LYS A 201 24.15 -13.74 3.67
C LYS A 201 25.56 -13.57 3.10
N LYS A 202 26.10 -14.62 2.48
CA LYS A 202 27.45 -14.61 1.92
C LYS A 202 27.60 -13.57 0.80
N GLU A 203 26.65 -13.53 -0.14
CA GLU A 203 26.67 -12.55 -1.22
C GLU A 203 26.50 -11.12 -0.69
N ILE A 204 25.68 -10.94 0.36
CA ILE A 204 25.50 -9.65 1.04
C ILE A 204 26.80 -9.20 1.74
N GLU A 205 27.53 -10.12 2.37
CA GLU A 205 28.86 -9.88 2.96
C GLU A 205 29.90 -9.51 1.89
N ASP A 206 29.91 -10.20 0.75
CA ASP A 206 30.80 -9.91 -0.39
C ASP A 206 30.55 -8.51 -0.98
N MET A 207 29.29 -8.04 -0.95
CA MET A 207 28.90 -6.67 -1.35
C MET A 207 29.15 -5.62 -0.26
N LYS A 208 29.65 -6.01 0.93
CA LYS A 208 29.97 -5.10 2.05
C LYS A 208 28.78 -4.25 2.51
N MET A 209 27.58 -4.82 2.52
CA MET A 209 26.37 -4.17 3.04
C MET A 209 26.34 -4.14 4.57
N GLY A 210 27.30 -3.45 5.18
CA GLY A 210 27.51 -3.49 6.62
C GLY A 210 26.41 -2.80 7.43
N ALA A 211 25.62 -1.90 6.84
CA ALA A 211 24.47 -1.31 7.51
C ALA A 211 23.31 -2.30 7.61
N PHE A 212 23.01 -3.00 6.53
CA PHE A 212 22.03 -4.08 6.51
C PHE A 212 22.46 -5.28 7.38
N LEU A 213 23.70 -5.74 7.24
CA LEU A 213 24.25 -6.84 8.02
C LEU A 213 24.32 -6.49 9.52
N GLY A 214 24.62 -5.23 9.85
CA GLY A 214 24.61 -4.73 11.22
C GLY A 214 23.28 -5.02 11.91
N VAL A 215 22.16 -4.64 11.28
CA VAL A 215 20.82 -4.91 11.82
C VAL A 215 20.57 -6.40 12.02
N ASN A 216 20.99 -7.23 11.07
CA ASN A 216 20.78 -8.68 11.14
C ASN A 216 21.58 -9.39 12.24
N LYS A 217 22.71 -8.83 12.71
CA LYS A 217 23.60 -9.54 13.67
C LYS A 217 22.88 -10.08 14.91
N GLY A 218 21.83 -9.38 15.34
CA GLY A 218 21.00 -9.76 16.48
C GLY A 218 20.07 -10.96 16.26
N SER A 219 19.94 -11.42 15.02
CA SER A 219 19.01 -12.46 14.62
C SER A 219 19.69 -13.81 14.37
N THR A 220 18.92 -14.88 14.56
CA THR A 220 19.27 -16.23 14.09
C THR A 220 18.74 -16.52 12.69
N ALA A 221 17.80 -15.72 12.18
CA ALA A 221 17.32 -15.82 10.82
C ALA A 221 18.32 -15.11 9.89
N GLU A 222 18.69 -15.77 8.80
CA GLU A 222 19.60 -15.18 7.81
C GLU A 222 18.90 -14.06 7.02
N PRO A 223 19.63 -13.00 6.65
CA PRO A 223 19.10 -11.92 5.84
C PRO A 223 18.98 -12.37 4.39
N LYS A 224 18.04 -11.77 3.66
CA LYS A 224 17.86 -11.96 2.21
C LYS A 224 17.83 -10.60 1.52
N LEU A 225 18.58 -10.46 0.43
CA LEU A 225 18.36 -9.36 -0.51
C LEU A 225 17.55 -9.90 -1.69
N ILE A 226 16.37 -9.34 -1.88
CA ILE A 226 15.43 -9.71 -2.94
C ILE A 226 15.47 -8.61 -4.01
N HIS A 227 15.79 -8.99 -5.24
CA HIS A 227 15.87 -8.08 -6.39
C HIS A 227 15.01 -8.61 -7.54
N LEU A 228 13.87 -7.96 -7.82
CA LEU A 228 13.04 -8.24 -8.99
C LEU A 228 13.30 -7.19 -10.06
N THR A 229 13.16 -7.58 -11.32
CA THR A 229 13.27 -6.68 -12.47
C THR A 229 12.08 -6.90 -13.39
N TYR A 230 11.54 -5.83 -13.97
CA TYR A 230 10.53 -5.86 -15.01
C TYR A 230 10.95 -4.95 -16.17
N GLN A 231 11.08 -5.52 -17.37
CA GLN A 231 11.44 -4.80 -18.58
C GLN A 231 10.20 -4.48 -19.43
N GLY A 232 9.30 -3.65 -18.89
CA GLY A 232 8.04 -3.26 -19.53
C GLY A 232 8.21 -2.31 -20.73
N ASN A 233 9.33 -1.58 -20.81
CA ASN A 233 9.64 -0.67 -21.90
C ASN A 233 11.10 -0.83 -22.40
N PRO A 234 11.38 -1.87 -23.21
CA PRO A 234 12.73 -2.17 -23.68
C PRO A 234 13.34 -1.10 -24.59
N LYS A 235 12.55 -0.10 -25.03
CA LYS A 235 13.05 1.03 -25.82
C LYS A 235 13.57 2.18 -24.95
N SER A 236 13.15 2.24 -23.69
CA SER A 236 13.65 3.24 -22.74
C SER A 236 14.88 2.72 -22.01
N LYS A 237 15.82 3.61 -21.74
CA LYS A 237 16.94 3.35 -20.81
C LYS A 237 16.63 3.81 -19.39
N GLU A 238 15.54 4.54 -19.20
CA GLU A 238 15.09 4.98 -17.88
C GLU A 238 14.67 3.76 -17.07
N LYS A 239 15.08 3.76 -15.81
CA LYS A 239 14.86 2.68 -14.86
C LYS A 239 14.58 3.27 -13.50
N LEU A 240 13.51 2.79 -12.88
CA LEU A 240 13.05 3.22 -11.57
C LEU A 240 13.13 2.04 -10.60
N ALA A 241 13.64 2.28 -9.39
CA ALA A 241 13.59 1.30 -8.31
C ALA A 241 12.49 1.63 -7.30
N LEU A 242 11.71 0.61 -6.96
CA LEU A 242 10.85 0.59 -5.78
C LEU A 242 11.61 -0.13 -4.66
N VAL A 243 11.93 0.57 -3.57
CA VAL A 243 12.74 0.02 -2.47
C VAL A 243 11.88 -0.14 -1.22
N GLY A 244 11.79 -1.34 -0.67
CA GLY A 244 10.92 -1.61 0.48
C GLY A 244 11.69 -1.95 1.74
N LYS A 245 11.36 -1.28 2.87
CA LYS A 245 11.82 -1.72 4.20
C LYS A 245 11.28 -3.12 4.49
N GLY A 246 12.18 -4.08 4.67
CA GLY A 246 11.87 -5.49 4.93
C GLY A 246 12.26 -5.93 6.33
N VAL A 247 11.83 -5.21 7.37
CA VAL A 247 12.08 -5.63 8.76
C VAL A 247 10.91 -6.50 9.23
N MET A 248 11.10 -7.81 9.22
CA MET A 248 10.04 -8.80 9.43
C MET A 248 9.46 -8.76 10.85
N PHE A 249 10.28 -8.38 11.81
CA PHE A 249 9.87 -8.03 13.16
C PHE A 249 10.90 -7.13 13.80
N ASP A 250 10.44 -6.12 14.53
CA ASP A 250 11.30 -5.13 15.17
C ASP A 250 11.12 -5.12 16.69
N THR A 251 12.12 -5.61 17.42
CA THR A 251 12.17 -5.48 18.89
C THR A 251 12.79 -4.16 19.33
N GLY A 252 13.41 -3.42 18.41
CA GLY A 252 14.27 -2.27 18.67
C GLY A 252 15.71 -2.62 19.04
N GLY A 253 16.11 -3.89 18.94
CA GLY A 253 17.43 -4.35 19.40
C GLY A 253 17.67 -4.03 20.89
N TYR A 254 18.90 -3.65 21.24
CA TYR A 254 19.23 -3.22 22.61
C TYR A 254 18.56 -1.89 23.02
N SER A 255 18.06 -1.13 22.06
CA SER A 255 17.18 0.02 22.25
C SER A 255 15.71 -0.45 22.36
N LEU A 256 15.48 -1.42 23.24
CA LEU A 256 14.26 -2.22 23.32
C LEU A 256 12.98 -1.36 23.38
N LYS A 257 12.01 -1.67 22.51
CA LYS A 257 10.69 -1.02 22.53
C LYS A 257 9.91 -1.33 23.80
N SER A 258 9.16 -0.36 24.31
CA SER A 258 8.25 -0.56 25.45
C SER A 258 6.94 -1.28 25.07
N ASN A 259 6.55 -1.25 23.80
CA ASN A 259 5.43 -2.00 23.24
C ASN A 259 5.81 -2.49 21.84
N MET A 260 5.61 -3.77 21.56
CA MET A 260 5.95 -4.41 20.29
C MET A 260 4.73 -5.00 19.57
N VAL A 261 3.53 -4.86 20.14
CA VAL A 261 2.30 -5.28 19.46
C VAL A 261 2.22 -4.52 18.13
N THR A 262 1.91 -5.24 17.05
CA THR A 262 1.89 -4.79 15.65
C THR A 262 3.24 -4.65 14.94
N MET A 263 4.40 -4.86 15.57
CA MET A 263 5.70 -4.78 14.86
C MET A 263 5.94 -5.84 13.78
N LYS A 264 5.00 -6.77 13.57
CA LYS A 264 4.93 -7.58 12.34
C LYS A 264 4.69 -6.72 11.08
N SER A 265 4.09 -5.54 11.24
CA SER A 265 3.81 -4.63 10.11
C SER A 265 5.04 -3.84 9.68
N ASP A 266 6.19 -4.04 10.32
CA ASP A 266 7.41 -3.28 10.05
C ASP A 266 8.10 -3.67 8.71
N MET A 267 7.53 -4.68 8.04
CA MET A 267 7.86 -5.08 6.68
C MET A 267 6.87 -4.54 5.63
N ALA A 268 5.90 -3.69 6.00
CA ALA A 268 4.86 -3.22 5.09
C ALA A 268 5.41 -2.47 3.86
N GLY A 269 6.57 -1.84 3.97
CA GLY A 269 7.26 -1.27 2.81
C GLY A 269 7.62 -2.33 1.77
N SER A 270 8.22 -3.44 2.20
CA SER A 270 8.55 -4.58 1.32
C SER A 270 7.32 -5.25 0.70
N ALA A 271 6.23 -5.40 1.47
CA ALA A 271 4.97 -5.92 0.91
C ALA A 271 4.42 -4.97 -0.16
N THR A 272 4.36 -3.67 0.13
CA THR A 272 3.81 -2.64 -0.77
C THR A 272 4.54 -2.60 -2.11
N VAL A 273 5.88 -2.65 -2.13
CA VAL A 273 6.63 -2.65 -3.39
C VAL A 273 6.42 -3.92 -4.22
N LEU A 274 6.20 -5.08 -3.58
CA LEU A 274 5.83 -6.32 -4.28
C LEU A 274 4.44 -6.23 -4.89
N GLY A 275 3.47 -5.65 -4.17
CA GLY A 275 2.12 -5.42 -4.69
C GLY A 275 2.09 -4.41 -5.84
N ILE A 276 2.82 -3.29 -5.74
CA ILE A 276 2.95 -2.35 -6.86
C ILE A 276 3.55 -3.05 -8.09
N PHE A 277 4.59 -3.86 -7.88
CA PHE A 277 5.21 -4.62 -8.96
C PHE A 277 4.25 -5.60 -9.63
N GLU A 278 3.49 -6.37 -8.84
CA GLU A 278 2.44 -7.26 -9.33
C GLU A 278 1.43 -6.51 -10.21
N ALA A 279 0.86 -5.41 -9.69
CA ALA A 279 -0.13 -4.61 -10.43
C ALA A 279 0.44 -4.02 -11.73
N VAL A 280 1.68 -3.52 -11.72
CA VAL A 280 2.37 -2.99 -12.91
C VAL A 280 2.53 -4.07 -13.97
N VAL A 281 2.97 -5.27 -13.57
CA VAL A 281 3.24 -6.38 -14.50
C VAL A 281 1.95 -6.92 -15.10
N GLU A 282 0.95 -7.19 -14.27
CA GLU A 282 -0.37 -7.70 -14.69
C GLU A 282 -1.09 -6.73 -15.62
N ASN A 283 -1.01 -5.42 -15.33
CA ASN A 283 -1.60 -4.39 -16.19
C ASN A 283 -0.69 -3.99 -17.37
N GLY A 284 0.49 -4.61 -17.52
CA GLY A 284 1.36 -4.43 -18.68
C GLY A 284 1.88 -3.01 -18.86
N LEU A 285 2.14 -2.28 -17.77
CA LEU A 285 2.61 -0.90 -17.81
C LEU A 285 3.94 -0.78 -18.57
N LYS A 286 4.08 0.26 -19.40
CA LYS A 286 5.27 0.47 -20.22
C LYS A 286 6.37 1.22 -19.46
N LYS A 287 6.86 0.63 -18.37
CA LYS A 287 7.96 1.13 -17.54
C LYS A 287 8.98 0.03 -17.25
N ASN A 288 10.24 0.40 -17.03
CA ASN A 288 11.25 -0.53 -16.52
C ASN A 288 11.37 -0.31 -15.01
N ILE A 289 11.10 -1.36 -14.24
CA ILE A 289 11.02 -1.28 -12.78
C ILE A 289 11.90 -2.33 -12.15
N ASP A 290 12.70 -1.93 -11.17
CA ASP A 290 13.31 -2.82 -10.20
C ASP A 290 12.56 -2.77 -8.87
N VAL A 291 12.53 -3.89 -8.17
CA VAL A 291 12.19 -3.94 -6.74
C VAL A 291 13.43 -4.39 -5.99
N VAL A 292 13.80 -3.67 -4.93
CA VAL A 292 14.90 -4.03 -4.03
C VAL A 292 14.41 -4.06 -2.59
N ILE A 293 14.62 -5.20 -1.93
CA ILE A 293 14.26 -5.39 -0.52
C ILE A 293 15.44 -6.02 0.21
N CYS A 294 15.90 -5.35 1.27
CA CYS A 294 16.81 -5.92 2.27
C CYS A 294 15.96 -6.50 3.42
N ALA A 295 15.66 -7.80 3.34
CA ALA A 295 14.79 -8.49 4.28
C ALA A 295 15.59 -9.07 5.46
N THR A 296 15.23 -8.68 6.68
CA THR A 296 15.82 -9.16 7.93
C THR A 296 14.89 -8.90 9.10
N ASP A 297 15.31 -9.18 10.32
CA ASP A 297 14.61 -8.88 11.56
C ASP A 297 15.57 -8.26 12.57
N ASN A 298 15.05 -7.34 13.38
CA ASN A 298 15.82 -6.67 14.42
C ASN A 298 15.52 -7.35 15.76
N ARG A 299 16.50 -8.14 16.22
CA ARG A 299 16.40 -9.04 17.36
C ARG A 299 17.56 -8.79 18.32
N ILE A 300 17.55 -9.49 19.45
CA ILE A 300 18.60 -9.38 20.48
C ILE A 300 19.28 -10.73 20.65
N ASN A 301 20.60 -10.72 20.51
CA ASN A 301 21.51 -11.80 20.90
C ASN A 301 22.84 -11.16 21.35
N GLY A 302 23.88 -11.98 21.61
CA GLY A 302 25.19 -11.47 22.05
C GLY A 302 26.00 -10.70 20.99
N GLU A 303 25.60 -10.74 19.73
CA GLU A 303 26.26 -10.11 18.58
C GLU A 303 25.48 -8.91 18.02
N ALA A 304 24.28 -8.62 18.58
CA ALA A 304 23.44 -7.52 18.14
C ALA A 304 24.17 -6.18 18.29
N LEU A 305 23.84 -5.23 17.42
CA LEU A 305 24.37 -3.87 17.51
C LEU A 305 24.16 -3.30 18.90
N LEU A 306 25.14 -2.52 19.35
CA LEU A 306 25.07 -1.72 20.55
C LEU A 306 25.03 -0.24 20.18
N PRO A 307 24.38 0.61 21.00
CA PRO A 307 24.67 2.03 20.98
C PRO A 307 26.19 2.27 21.11
N ASP A 308 26.69 3.28 20.40
CA ASP A 308 28.11 3.64 20.21
C ASP A 308 28.90 2.76 19.21
N ASP A 309 28.31 1.68 18.68
CA ASP A 309 28.94 0.95 17.57
C ASP A 309 29.13 1.85 16.35
N VAL A 310 30.22 1.63 15.61
CA VAL A 310 30.43 2.24 14.29
C VAL A 310 30.47 1.13 13.24
N ILE A 311 29.63 1.27 12.22
CA ILE A 311 29.53 0.36 11.09
C ILE A 311 29.88 1.07 9.78
N THR A 312 30.16 0.31 8.73
CA THR A 312 30.42 0.84 7.39
C THR A 312 29.34 0.36 6.44
N ALA A 313 28.65 1.29 5.77
CA ALA A 313 27.65 0.99 4.76
C ALA A 313 28.30 0.56 3.42
N MET A 314 27.48 0.05 2.51
CA MET A 314 27.88 -0.41 1.17
C MET A 314 28.65 0.65 0.37
N ASN A 315 28.24 1.92 0.46
CA ASN A 315 28.91 3.03 -0.21
C ASN A 315 30.20 3.52 0.49
N GLY A 316 30.62 2.83 1.56
CA GLY A 316 31.82 3.16 2.33
C GLY A 316 31.64 4.21 3.42
N LYS A 317 30.48 4.87 3.52
CA LYS A 317 30.20 5.81 4.63
C LYS A 317 30.15 5.07 5.97
N THR A 318 30.71 5.69 6.99
CA THR A 318 30.66 5.18 8.37
C THR A 318 29.46 5.75 9.13
N ILE A 319 28.81 4.93 9.95
CA ILE A 319 27.61 5.29 10.70
C ILE A 319 27.80 4.93 12.17
N GLU A 320 27.66 5.92 13.05
CA GLU A 320 27.54 5.75 14.49
C GLU A 320 26.10 5.34 14.85
N ILE A 321 25.98 4.23 15.58
CA ILE A 321 24.70 3.71 16.06
C ILE A 321 24.36 4.40 17.38
N VAL A 322 23.40 5.32 17.33
CA VAL A 322 22.85 5.96 18.55
C VAL A 322 21.63 5.20 19.04
N SER A 323 20.84 4.61 18.13
CA SER A 323 19.67 3.82 18.48
C SER A 323 19.57 2.60 17.57
N THR A 324 19.49 1.41 18.17
CA THR A 324 19.27 0.15 17.44
C THR A 324 17.81 -0.05 17.02
N ASP A 325 16.91 0.81 17.52
CA ASP A 325 15.50 0.99 17.09
C ASP A 325 15.34 1.94 15.90
N ALA A 326 16.48 2.38 15.32
CA ALA A 326 16.52 3.14 14.09
C ALA A 326 17.16 2.30 12.98
N GLU A 327 16.73 1.04 12.90
CA GLU A 327 17.24 -0.03 12.03
C GLU A 327 16.76 0.10 10.58
N GLY A 328 15.51 0.51 10.35
CA GLY A 328 14.92 0.53 9.01
C GLY A 328 15.69 1.42 8.03
N ARG A 329 16.21 2.56 8.50
CA ARG A 329 17.04 3.45 7.66
C ARG A 329 18.41 2.86 7.33
N LEU A 330 18.94 1.98 8.19
CA LEU A 330 20.21 1.28 7.94
C LEU A 330 20.04 0.23 6.84
N THR A 331 18.95 -0.54 6.87
CA THR A 331 18.66 -1.52 5.82
C THR A 331 18.35 -0.82 4.48
N LEU A 332 17.63 0.31 4.53
CA LEU A 332 17.36 1.13 3.35
C LEU A 332 18.61 1.80 2.77
N ALA A 333 19.57 2.24 3.59
CA ALA A 333 20.81 2.85 3.12
C ALA A 333 21.57 1.94 2.14
N ASP A 334 21.73 0.66 2.49
CA ASP A 334 22.36 -0.31 1.59
C ASP A 334 21.44 -0.69 0.42
N ALA A 335 20.12 -0.76 0.63
CA ALA A 335 19.16 -1.09 -0.43
C ALA A 335 19.11 -0.01 -1.55
N VAL A 336 19.04 1.28 -1.19
CA VAL A 336 19.05 2.37 -2.18
C VAL A 336 20.42 2.52 -2.83
N THR A 337 21.51 2.21 -2.13
CA THR A 337 22.86 2.15 -2.72
C THR A 337 22.90 1.07 -3.79
N TYR A 338 22.50 -0.16 -3.46
CA TYR A 338 22.45 -1.27 -4.40
C TYR A 338 21.55 -0.97 -5.61
N ALA A 339 20.37 -0.39 -5.40
CA ALA A 339 19.47 -0.03 -6.49
C ALA A 339 20.13 0.90 -7.52
N GLN A 340 20.94 1.87 -7.07
CA GLN A 340 21.68 2.78 -7.96
C GLN A 340 22.79 2.05 -8.72
N GLU A 341 23.48 1.09 -8.09
CA GLU A 341 24.47 0.25 -8.78
C GLU A 341 23.84 -0.64 -9.86
N GLN A 342 22.55 -0.96 -9.75
CA GLN A 342 21.78 -1.64 -10.81
C GLN A 342 21.34 -0.70 -11.96
N GLY A 343 21.76 0.58 -11.92
CA GLY A 343 21.52 1.57 -12.96
C GLY A 343 20.21 2.36 -12.81
N ASN A 344 19.56 2.30 -11.65
CA ASN A 344 18.34 3.08 -11.41
C ASN A 344 18.67 4.56 -11.16
N GLN A 345 17.96 5.45 -11.84
CA GLN A 345 18.14 6.91 -11.75
C GLN A 345 16.95 7.61 -11.09
N GLU A 346 15.88 6.86 -10.83
CA GLU A 346 14.75 7.28 -10.00
C GLU A 346 14.49 6.20 -8.95
N ILE A 347 14.28 6.62 -7.70
CA ILE A 347 14.07 5.72 -6.56
C ILE A 347 12.86 6.20 -5.77
N ILE A 348 11.95 5.28 -5.48
CA ILE A 348 10.86 5.49 -4.52
C ILE A 348 11.02 4.44 -3.44
N ASP A 349 11.30 4.86 -2.21
CA ASP A 349 11.39 3.94 -1.08
C ASP A 349 10.21 4.06 -0.11
N PHE A 350 9.82 2.93 0.48
CA PHE A 350 8.64 2.77 1.30
C PHE A 350 9.03 2.14 2.63
N ALA A 351 8.64 2.79 3.72
CA ALA A 351 8.98 2.28 5.04
C ALA A 351 8.00 2.71 6.12
N THR A 352 7.71 1.80 7.03
CA THR A 352 7.18 2.12 8.37
C THR A 352 8.36 2.62 9.20
N LEU A 353 8.79 3.87 8.96
CA LEU A 353 10.12 4.30 9.39
C LEU A 353 10.13 4.99 10.73
N THR A 354 9.16 5.87 11.00
CA THR A 354 9.22 6.70 12.20
C THR A 354 7.89 6.83 12.93
N GLY A 355 7.90 6.67 14.25
CA GLY A 355 6.78 7.14 15.09
C GLY A 355 6.58 8.66 14.99
N ALA A 356 7.61 9.41 14.61
CA ALA A 356 7.55 10.86 14.46
C ALA A 356 6.62 11.31 13.32
N VAL A 357 6.52 10.56 12.21
CA VAL A 357 5.56 10.88 11.14
C VAL A 357 4.12 10.68 11.62
N VAL A 358 3.88 9.64 12.44
CA VAL A 358 2.55 9.37 13.03
C VAL A 358 2.13 10.49 13.96
N ILE A 359 3.05 11.01 14.78
CA ILE A 359 2.78 12.17 15.64
C ILE A 359 2.51 13.44 14.81
N ALA A 360 3.17 13.60 13.66
CA ALA A 360 3.04 14.78 12.82
C ALA A 360 1.76 14.78 11.95
N LEU A 361 1.40 13.62 11.38
CA LEU A 361 0.38 13.49 10.33
C LEU A 361 -0.78 12.56 10.69
N GLY A 362 -0.72 11.87 11.82
CA GLY A 362 -1.72 10.90 12.25
C GLY A 362 -1.62 9.56 11.52
N GLU A 363 -2.73 8.82 11.53
CA GLU A 363 -2.85 7.47 10.94
C GLU A 363 -3.46 7.47 9.51
N ASP A 364 -3.82 8.65 8.99
CA ASP A 364 -4.58 8.78 7.74
C ASP A 364 -3.79 9.47 6.61
N THR A 365 -2.58 9.95 6.89
CA THR A 365 -1.74 10.68 5.92
C THR A 365 -0.31 10.15 5.93
N THR A 366 0.18 9.74 4.76
CA THR A 366 1.57 9.30 4.55
C THR A 366 2.50 10.51 4.47
N GLY A 367 3.66 10.43 5.14
CA GLY A 367 4.72 11.42 4.99
C GLY A 367 5.52 11.18 3.72
N LEU A 368 5.75 12.23 2.95
CA LEU A 368 6.57 12.20 1.74
C LEU A 368 7.77 13.13 1.91
N PHE A 369 8.94 12.65 1.52
CA PHE A 369 10.17 13.42 1.42
C PHE A 369 10.80 13.16 0.06
N GLY A 370 11.70 14.03 -0.40
CA GLY A 370 12.45 13.76 -1.62
C GLY A 370 13.26 14.94 -2.10
N ASN A 371 13.89 14.77 -3.26
CA ASN A 371 14.77 15.77 -3.87
C ASN A 371 14.28 16.30 -5.23
N ASP A 372 13.19 15.77 -5.78
CA ASP A 372 12.61 16.18 -7.07
C ASP A 372 11.19 16.72 -6.86
N LYS A 373 11.05 18.04 -6.92
CA LYS A 373 9.79 18.73 -6.60
C LYS A 373 8.65 18.41 -7.57
N ASP A 374 8.98 18.17 -8.83
CA ASP A 374 7.98 17.87 -9.86
C ASP A 374 7.38 16.47 -9.65
N ASN A 375 8.22 15.47 -9.40
CA ASN A 375 7.78 14.11 -9.10
C ASN A 375 6.99 14.05 -7.79
N ILE A 376 7.43 14.80 -6.76
CA ILE A 376 6.70 14.93 -5.48
C ILE A 376 5.29 15.50 -5.70
N ALA A 377 5.18 16.62 -6.40
CA ALA A 377 3.89 17.24 -6.69
C ALA A 377 2.98 16.30 -7.49
N LYS A 378 3.54 15.61 -8.50
CA LYS A 378 2.82 14.62 -9.31
C LYS A 378 2.31 13.45 -8.45
N LEU A 379 3.12 12.93 -7.53
CA LEU A 379 2.73 11.84 -6.65
C LEU A 379 1.63 12.25 -5.67
N ILE A 380 1.71 13.46 -5.09
CA ILE A 380 0.67 14.00 -4.21
C ILE A 380 -0.66 14.16 -4.98
N GLU A 381 -0.62 14.68 -6.21
CA GLU A 381 -1.81 14.79 -7.06
C GLU A 381 -2.42 13.40 -7.34
N CYS A 382 -1.59 12.41 -7.67
CA CYS A 382 -2.04 11.02 -7.84
C CYS A 382 -2.69 10.48 -6.57
N GLY A 383 -2.08 10.67 -5.40
CA GLY A 383 -2.64 10.20 -4.13
C GLY A 383 -4.00 10.83 -3.80
N ASN A 384 -4.11 12.15 -3.94
CA ASN A 384 -5.38 12.86 -3.74
C ASN A 384 -6.49 12.31 -4.66
N GLY A 385 -6.19 12.02 -5.92
CA GLY A 385 -7.13 11.38 -6.85
C GLY A 385 -7.56 9.97 -6.43
N GLN A 386 -6.64 9.20 -5.84
CA GLN A 386 -6.87 7.82 -5.39
C GLN A 386 -7.46 7.71 -3.97
N GLY A 387 -7.68 8.86 -3.30
CA GLY A 387 -8.18 8.89 -1.93
C GLY A 387 -7.14 8.45 -0.89
N GLU A 388 -5.85 8.62 -1.20
CA GLU A 388 -4.73 8.34 -0.31
C GLU A 388 -4.01 9.67 -0.02
N SER A 389 -4.13 10.16 1.22
CA SER A 389 -3.52 11.44 1.62
C SER A 389 -2.01 11.30 1.75
N ILE A 390 -1.27 12.15 1.03
CA ILE A 390 0.19 12.22 1.06
C ILE A 390 0.59 13.67 1.31
N TRP A 391 1.50 13.89 2.27
CA TRP A 391 1.95 15.22 2.63
C TRP A 391 3.47 15.35 2.62
N GLU A 392 3.99 16.35 1.90
CA GLU A 392 5.43 16.62 1.86
C GLU A 392 5.92 17.22 3.19
N LEU A 393 6.97 16.63 3.75
CA LEU A 393 7.72 17.14 4.89
C LEU A 393 9.14 17.54 4.45
N PRO A 394 9.74 18.59 5.06
CA PRO A 394 11.02 19.11 4.60
C PRO A 394 12.22 18.30 5.13
N ILE A 395 13.28 18.25 4.31
CA ILE A 395 14.66 17.93 4.75
C ILE A 395 15.47 19.23 4.74
N THR A 396 15.61 19.86 5.91
CA THR A 396 16.31 21.14 6.04
C THR A 396 17.81 20.95 6.19
N ASP A 397 18.60 22.00 5.94
CA ASP A 397 20.06 21.95 6.16
C ASP A 397 20.41 21.68 7.63
N PHE A 398 19.62 22.24 8.57
CA PHE A 398 19.73 21.91 9.99
C PHE A 398 19.59 20.40 10.27
N THR A 399 18.65 19.74 9.58
CA THR A 399 18.45 18.30 9.71
C THR A 399 19.63 17.51 9.13
N LYS A 400 20.14 17.93 7.97
CA LYS A 400 21.32 17.30 7.35
C LYS A 400 22.57 17.44 8.22
N GLU A 401 22.80 18.63 8.79
CA GLU A 401 23.90 18.88 9.72
C GLU A 401 23.82 17.98 10.97
N LYS A 402 22.60 17.75 11.49
CA LYS A 402 22.40 16.80 12.59
C LYS A 402 22.73 15.36 12.20
N VAL A 403 22.32 14.92 11.02
CA VAL A 403 22.63 13.58 10.51
C VAL A 403 24.14 13.40 10.35
N ARG A 404 24.86 14.43 9.88
CA ARG A 404 26.33 14.48 9.79
C ARG A 404 27.02 14.88 11.10
N GLY A 405 26.27 14.87 12.20
CA GLY A 405 26.69 15.45 13.48
C GLY A 405 27.56 14.54 14.33
N SER A 406 27.80 13.29 13.91
CA SER A 406 28.64 12.33 14.63
C SER A 406 30.05 12.88 14.85
N LYS A 407 30.67 12.47 15.97
CA LYS A 407 32.06 12.84 16.30
C LYS A 407 33.06 11.74 15.98
N VAL A 408 32.58 10.55 15.66
CA VAL A 408 33.39 9.33 15.48
C VAL A 408 33.16 8.63 14.15
N ALA A 409 32.10 9.01 13.42
CA ALA A 409 31.74 8.48 12.11
C ALA A 409 31.29 9.62 11.17
N ASP A 410 31.05 9.30 9.90
CA ASP A 410 30.53 10.28 8.92
C ASP A 410 29.10 10.70 9.25
N LEU A 411 28.28 9.75 9.73
CA LEU A 411 26.85 9.93 10.01
C LEU A 411 26.47 9.37 11.39
N THR A 412 25.38 9.88 11.96
CA THR A 412 24.66 9.24 13.08
C THR A 412 23.30 8.73 12.60
N ASN A 413 22.93 7.51 13.01
CA ASN A 413 21.65 6.93 12.59
C ASN A 413 20.44 7.53 13.33
N SER A 414 20.61 8.31 14.39
CA SER A 414 19.51 8.94 15.12
C SER A 414 19.83 10.36 15.55
N THR A 415 18.99 11.31 15.13
CA THR A 415 19.15 12.75 15.42
C THR A 415 18.36 13.23 16.64
N GLY A 416 17.87 12.30 17.45
CA GLY A 416 17.00 12.57 18.60
C GLY A 416 15.53 12.84 18.24
N ARG A 417 14.74 13.27 19.23
CA ARG A 417 13.26 13.38 19.11
C ARG A 417 12.79 14.49 18.16
N GLY A 418 13.45 15.64 18.16
CA GLY A 418 13.04 16.79 17.36
C GLY A 418 13.29 16.56 15.87
N ALA A 419 12.26 16.76 15.04
CA ALA A 419 12.30 16.52 13.59
C ALA A 419 12.70 15.07 13.22
N GLY A 420 12.27 14.07 14.00
CA GLY A 420 12.69 12.67 13.82
C GLY A 420 12.38 12.08 12.44
N ALA A 421 11.22 12.42 11.84
CA ALA A 421 10.86 11.99 10.49
C ALA A 421 11.79 12.59 9.43
N SER A 422 11.99 13.92 9.47
CA SER A 422 12.96 14.59 8.59
C SER A 422 14.39 14.08 8.78
N GLY A 423 14.79 13.77 10.01
CA GLY A 423 16.12 13.20 10.31
C GLY A 423 16.31 11.80 9.71
N ALA A 424 15.26 10.97 9.73
CA ALA A 424 15.28 9.66 9.10
C ALA A 424 15.38 9.75 7.58
N ALA A 425 14.55 10.58 6.96
CA ALA A 425 14.61 10.85 5.53
C ALA A 425 15.96 11.48 5.14
N GLY A 426 16.44 12.44 5.91
CA GLY A 426 17.76 13.06 5.73
C GLY A 426 18.92 12.07 5.82
N PHE A 427 18.81 11.04 6.67
CA PHE A 427 19.77 9.94 6.72
C PHE A 427 19.76 9.13 5.41
N ILE A 428 18.59 8.73 4.90
CA ILE A 428 18.49 8.00 3.62
C ILE A 428 19.02 8.85 2.46
N ALA A 429 18.75 10.16 2.46
CA ALA A 429 19.24 11.09 1.45
C ALA A 429 20.78 11.11 1.31
N GLU A 430 21.53 10.78 2.37
CA GLU A 430 23.00 10.66 2.32
C GLU A 430 23.49 9.48 1.48
N PHE A 431 22.61 8.54 1.13
CA PHE A 431 22.91 7.37 0.30
C PHE A 431 22.39 7.53 -1.14
N ILE A 432 21.77 8.66 -1.46
CA ILE A 432 21.32 8.99 -2.80
C ILE A 432 22.42 9.78 -3.51
N ASN A 433 22.88 9.28 -4.66
CA ASN A 433 23.90 9.93 -5.47
C ASN A 433 23.36 11.23 -6.07
N GLU A 434 24.26 12.18 -6.31
CA GLU A 434 23.94 13.39 -7.04
C GLU A 434 23.38 13.05 -8.44
N GLY A 435 22.25 13.66 -8.80
CA GLY A 435 21.55 13.40 -10.06
C GLY A 435 20.52 12.26 -10.02
N THR A 436 20.47 11.46 -8.94
CA THR A 436 19.41 10.46 -8.74
C THR A 436 18.15 11.13 -8.20
N LYS A 437 17.02 10.98 -8.88
CA LYS A 437 15.72 11.42 -8.38
C LYS A 437 15.23 10.48 -7.29
N TRP A 438 14.78 11.02 -6.17
CA TRP A 438 14.43 10.23 -5.00
C TRP A 438 13.20 10.77 -4.27
N MET A 439 12.33 9.83 -3.89
CA MET A 439 11.19 10.05 -3.02
C MET A 439 11.15 8.98 -1.93
N HIS A 440 10.85 9.38 -0.71
CA HIS A 440 10.69 8.51 0.45
C HIS A 440 9.27 8.65 1.01
N LEU A 441 8.56 7.53 1.10
CA LEU A 441 7.22 7.42 1.68
C LEU A 441 7.33 6.77 3.07
N ASP A 442 7.19 7.58 4.11
CA ASP A 442 7.05 7.11 5.49
C ASP A 442 5.58 6.74 5.75
N ILE A 443 5.30 5.44 5.63
CA ILE A 443 3.96 4.84 5.74
C ILE A 443 3.66 4.32 7.14
N ALA A 444 4.45 4.69 8.16
CA ALA A 444 4.28 4.19 9.54
C ALA A 444 2.87 4.41 10.09
N GLY A 445 2.23 5.53 9.74
CA GLY A 445 0.87 5.84 10.19
C GLY A 445 -0.22 5.13 9.39
N THR A 446 -0.01 4.91 8.10
CA THR A 446 -1.07 4.49 7.17
C THR A 446 -1.04 3.01 6.82
N ALA A 447 0.08 2.31 7.02
CA ALA A 447 0.26 0.92 6.60
C ALA A 447 -0.57 -0.09 7.40
N PHE A 448 -0.93 0.20 8.65
CA PHE A 448 -1.64 -0.73 9.54
C PHE A 448 -2.61 0.00 10.46
N SER A 449 -3.90 -0.33 10.38
CA SER A 449 -4.94 0.26 11.24
C SER A 449 -5.16 -0.58 12.50
N THR A 450 -4.96 0.02 13.68
CA THR A 450 -5.16 -0.65 14.98
C THR A 450 -6.48 -0.29 15.65
N SER A 451 -7.10 0.83 15.26
CA SER A 451 -8.37 1.32 15.78
C SER A 451 -9.28 1.75 14.61
N PRO A 452 -9.76 0.79 13.79
CA PRO A 452 -10.56 1.12 12.62
C PRO A 452 -11.85 1.86 13.01
N SER A 453 -12.21 2.91 12.28
CA SER A 453 -13.54 3.51 12.38
C SER A 453 -14.62 2.49 11.99
N LYS A 454 -15.91 2.76 12.28
CA LYS A 454 -17.01 1.84 11.92
C LYS A 454 -16.96 1.46 10.44
N GLY A 455 -16.66 0.18 10.19
CA GLY A 455 -16.60 -0.43 8.86
C GLY A 455 -15.20 -0.58 8.26
N GLN A 456 -14.14 -0.04 8.87
CA GLN A 456 -12.76 -0.27 8.43
C GLN A 456 -12.20 -1.60 8.98
N PHE A 457 -11.24 -2.16 8.26
CA PHE A 457 -10.57 -3.41 8.63
C PHE A 457 -9.44 -3.14 9.64
N TYR A 458 -9.39 -3.92 10.74
CA TYR A 458 -8.23 -3.95 11.63
C TYR A 458 -7.11 -4.73 10.93
N GLY A 459 -5.98 -4.09 10.68
CA GLY A 459 -4.86 -4.72 10.02
C GLY A 459 -4.25 -3.85 8.93
N ALA A 460 -3.49 -4.51 8.06
CA ALA A 460 -2.84 -3.87 6.92
C ALA A 460 -3.83 -3.14 6.00
N SER A 461 -3.42 -2.01 5.45
CA SER A 461 -4.23 -1.19 4.53
C SER A 461 -3.84 -1.35 3.06
N GLY A 462 -2.59 -1.70 2.75
CA GLY A 462 -2.05 -1.59 1.40
C GLY A 462 -1.81 -0.14 0.94
N ALA A 463 -1.69 0.79 1.88
CA ALA A 463 -1.54 2.22 1.63
C ALA A 463 -0.46 2.54 0.59
N THR A 464 -0.72 3.57 -0.21
CA THR A 464 0.14 4.16 -1.25
C THR A 464 0.28 3.34 -2.54
N LEU A 465 -0.19 2.08 -2.57
CA LEU A 465 -0.12 1.25 -3.77
C LEU A 465 -0.88 1.89 -4.94
N LYS A 466 -2.10 2.38 -4.71
CA LYS A 466 -2.91 3.04 -5.76
C LYS A 466 -2.24 4.34 -6.23
N SER A 467 -1.76 5.15 -5.30
CA SER A 467 -1.06 6.42 -5.58
C SER A 467 0.13 6.21 -6.49
N VAL A 468 0.99 5.25 -6.15
CA VAL A 468 2.23 4.99 -6.89
C VAL A 468 1.94 4.27 -8.21
N TYR A 469 0.99 3.34 -8.24
CA TYR A 469 0.53 2.76 -9.50
C TYR A 469 0.06 3.86 -10.47
N LYS A 470 -0.75 4.82 -10.01
CA LYS A 470 -1.21 5.95 -10.83
C LYS A 470 -0.08 6.89 -11.24
N TYR A 471 0.90 7.10 -10.37
CA TYR A 471 2.11 7.85 -10.69
C TYR A 471 2.93 7.19 -11.80
N LEU A 472 3.08 5.86 -11.77
CA LEU A 472 3.81 5.07 -12.77
C LEU A 472 3.04 4.93 -14.09
N GLU A 473 1.71 4.98 -14.08
CA GLU A 473 0.89 5.00 -15.29
C GLU A 473 1.09 6.28 -16.10
N LYS A 474 1.23 7.44 -15.42
CA LYS A 474 1.48 8.75 -16.04
C LYS A 474 2.94 8.88 -16.50
#